data_AF-A0A352QN84-F1
#
_entry.id   AF-A0A352QN84-F1
#
_cell.length_a   1.000
_cell.length_b   1.000
_cell.length_c   1.000
_cell.angle_alpha   90.00
_cell.angle_beta   90.00
_cell.angle_gamma   90.00
#
_symmetry.space_group_name_H-M   'P 1'
#
loop_
_entity.id
_entity.type
_entity.pdbx_description
1 polymer ?
#
loop_
_entity_poly.entity_id
_entity_poly.type
_entity_poly.pdbx_seq_one_letter_code
_entity_poly.pdbx_strand_id
1 'polypeptide(L)'
;MSEERLKFQGRLLEKQNERDRVELRIKGLVKSIRDCLDPFAPIEDLQAEMAAQQSVELANLRIHWNELSHEIVAIRKALGM
;
A
#
# COMPACT_ATOMS: atom_id res chain seq x y z
N MET A 1 -27.67 -10.14 -15.20
CA MET A 1 -26.58 -10.33 -14.21
C MET A 1 -27.21 -10.76 -12.91
N SER A 2 -26.65 -11.76 -12.21
CA SER A 2 -27.15 -12.13 -10.88
C SER A 2 -26.79 -11.05 -9.84
N GLU A 3 -27.67 -10.84 -8.87
CA GLU A 3 -27.47 -9.90 -7.75
C GLU A 3 -26.15 -10.17 -7.01
N GLU A 4 -25.82 -11.45 -6.83
CA GLU A 4 -24.58 -11.89 -6.20
C GLU A 4 -23.33 -11.47 -6.99
N ARG A 5 -23.37 -11.58 -8.33
CA ARG A 5 -22.27 -11.13 -9.19
C ARG A 5 -22.06 -9.62 -9.09
N LEU A 6 -23.15 -8.85 -9.05
CA LEU A 6 -23.08 -7.39 -8.89
C LEU A 6 -22.46 -7.01 -7.54
N LYS A 7 -22.83 -7.71 -6.46
CA LYS A 7 -22.24 -7.52 -5.13
C LYS A 7 -20.74 -7.78 -5.11
N PHE A 8 -20.27 -8.84 -5.76
CA PHE A 8 -18.83 -9.12 -5.86
C PHE A 8 -18.07 -8.12 -6.72
N GLN A 9 -18.68 -7.59 -7.78
CA GLN A 9 -18.10 -6.50 -8.57
C GLN A 9 -17.94 -5.21 -7.75
N GLY A 10 -18.96 -4.84 -6.95
CA GLY A 10 -18.88 -3.71 -6.04
C GLY A 10 -17.74 -3.86 -5.04
N ARG A 11 -17.67 -5.02 -4.36
CA ARG A 11 -16.60 -5.32 -3.41
C ARG A 11 -15.21 -5.33 -4.06
N LEU A 12 -15.10 -5.84 -5.29
CA LEU A 12 -13.84 -5.80 -6.05
C LEU A 12 -13.36 -4.37 -6.24
N LEU A 13 -14.25 -3.48 -6.68
CA LEU A 13 -13.92 -2.07 -6.92
C LEU A 13 -13.52 -1.35 -5.62
N GLU A 14 -14.23 -1.60 -4.52
CA GLU A 14 -13.88 -1.06 -3.20
C GLU A 14 -12.46 -1.46 -2.79
N LYS A 15 -12.12 -2.75 -2.92
CA LYS A 15 -10.80 -3.26 -2.54
C LYS A 15 -9.68 -2.76 -3.45
N GLN A 16 -9.97 -2.61 -4.74
CA GLN A 16 -9.02 -1.98 -5.68
C GLN A 16 -8.75 -0.53 -5.30
N ASN A 17 -9.80 0.26 -5.03
CA ASN A 17 -9.65 1.65 -4.60
C ASN A 17 -8.87 1.77 -3.28
N GLU A 18 -9.13 0.88 -2.32
CA GLU A 18 -8.40 0.84 -1.06
C GLU A 18 -6.91 0.54 -1.29
N ARG A 19 -6.61 -0.49 -2.09
CA ARG A 19 -5.23 -0.86 -2.42
C ARG A 19 -4.48 0.28 -3.11
N ASP A 20 -5.12 0.96 -4.06
CA ASP A 20 -4.50 2.05 -4.82
C ASP A 20 -4.21 3.26 -3.92
N ARG A 21 -5.06 3.54 -2.92
CA ARG A 21 -4.79 4.56 -1.88
C ARG A 21 -3.59 4.18 -1.02
N VAL A 22 -3.50 2.93 -0.58
CA VAL A 22 -2.37 2.41 0.20
C VAL A 22 -1.08 2.48 -0.63
N GLU A 23 -1.14 2.13 -1.91
CA GLU A 23 0.01 2.22 -2.81
C GLU A 23 0.53 3.66 -2.96
N LEU A 24 -0.38 4.64 -3.08
CA LEU A 24 0.01 6.05 -3.13
C LEU A 24 0.73 6.47 -1.86
N ARG A 25 0.24 6.05 -0.69
CA ARG A 25 0.88 6.35 0.60
C ARG A 25 2.26 5.69 0.71
N ILE A 26 2.39 4.43 0.29
CA ILE A 26 3.67 3.70 0.22
C ILE A 26 4.68 4.47 -0.63
N LYS A 27 4.29 4.92 -1.83
CA LYS A 27 5.17 5.70 -2.72
C LYS A 27 5.62 7.01 -2.06
N GLY A 28 4.71 7.69 -1.35
CA GLY A 28 5.03 8.89 -0.59
C GLY A 28 6.06 8.64 0.53
N LEU A 29 5.86 7.57 1.32
CA LEU A 29 6.80 7.20 2.39
C LEU A 29 8.17 6.82 1.85
N VAL A 30 8.25 6.05 0.76
CA VAL A 30 9.55 5.69 0.14
C VAL A 30 10.33 6.94 -0.26
N LYS A 31 9.66 7.94 -0.83
CA LYS A 31 10.30 9.21 -1.17
C LYS A 31 10.77 9.94 0.10
N SER A 32 9.87 10.10 1.08
CA SER A 32 10.18 10.78 2.34
C SER A 32 11.35 10.15 3.10
N ILE A 33 11.41 8.82 3.17
CA ILE A 33 12.52 8.09 3.82
C ILE A 33 13.84 8.38 3.11
N ARG A 34 13.84 8.42 1.77
CA ARG A 34 15.04 8.77 1.00
C ARG A 34 15.47 10.21 1.25
N ASP A 35 14.52 11.13 1.33
CA ASP A 35 14.78 12.53 1.61
C ASP A 35 15.36 12.73 3.02
N CYS A 36 15.00 11.88 4.00
CA CYS A 36 15.60 11.86 5.35
C CYS A 36 17.02 11.31 5.39
N LEU A 37 17.41 10.53 4.38
CA LEU A 37 18.64 9.74 4.31
C LEU A 37 19.45 10.13 3.07
N ASP A 38 19.65 11.43 2.84
CA ASP A 38 20.48 11.91 1.73
C ASP A 38 21.91 11.33 1.85
N PRO A 39 22.36 10.54 0.86
CA PRO A 39 23.68 9.90 0.92
C PRO A 39 24.86 10.88 0.88
N PHE A 40 24.62 12.15 0.54
CA PHE A 40 25.64 13.19 0.48
C PHE A 40 25.60 14.15 1.68
N ALA A 41 24.59 14.03 2.54
CA ALA A 41 24.52 14.82 3.76
C ALA A 41 25.53 14.32 4.82
N PRO A 42 26.08 15.21 5.65
CA PRO A 42 26.79 14.82 6.86
C PRO A 42 25.90 13.93 7.75
N ILE A 43 26.52 12.98 8.46
CA ILE A 43 25.79 12.03 9.33
C ILE A 43 24.93 12.76 10.37
N GLU A 44 25.43 13.88 10.88
CA GLU A 44 24.79 14.72 11.90
C GLU A 44 23.48 15.35 11.41
N ASP A 45 23.34 15.53 10.09
CA ASP A 45 22.18 16.13 9.45
C ASP A 45 21.13 15.07 9.04
N LEU A 46 21.46 13.77 9.14
CA LEU A 46 20.53 12.70 8.79
C LEU A 46 19.38 12.61 9.78
N GLN A 47 18.15 12.61 9.27
CA GLN A 47 16.95 12.47 10.09
C GLN A 47 16.64 10.99 10.35
N ALA A 48 17.61 10.26 10.92
CA ALA A 48 17.58 8.81 11.06
C ALA A 48 16.40 8.28 11.89
N GLU A 49 16.04 8.96 12.99
CA GLU A 49 14.87 8.58 13.81
C GLU A 49 13.56 8.68 13.03
N MET A 50 13.39 9.76 12.26
CA MET A 50 12.22 9.95 11.41
C MET A 50 12.17 8.90 10.29
N ALA A 51 13.30 8.62 9.65
CA ALA A 51 13.41 7.58 8.63
C ALA A 51 13.05 6.19 9.20
N ALA A 52 13.50 5.89 10.42
CA ALA A 52 13.18 4.63 11.10
C ALA A 52 11.69 4.51 11.40
N GLN A 53 11.06 5.57 11.95
CA GLN A 53 9.63 5.59 12.22
C GLN A 53 8.80 5.41 10.94
N GLN A 54 9.15 6.14 9.87
CA GLN A 54 8.48 6.02 8.56
C GLN A 54 8.68 4.64 7.94
N SER A 55 9.83 3.99 8.16
CA SER A 55 10.09 2.63 7.68
C SER A 55 9.20 1.59 8.34
N VAL A 56 8.88 1.75 9.63
CA VAL A 56 7.91 0.88 10.33
C VAL A 56 6.50 1.09 9.77
N GLU A 57 6.07 2.33 9.55
CA GLU A 57 4.79 2.63 8.89
C GLU A 57 4.71 2.00 7.49
N LEU A 58 5.78 2.15 6.70
CA LEU A 58 5.90 1.57 5.37
C LEU A 58 5.76 0.04 5.40
N ALA A 59 6.39 -0.65 6.35
CA ALA A 59 6.29 -2.10 6.50
C ALA A 59 4.85 -2.54 6.77
N ASN A 60 4.15 -1.86 7.67
CA ASN A 60 2.74 -2.15 7.97
C ASN A 60 1.83 -1.92 6.74
N LEU A 61 2.03 -0.81 6.03
CA LEU A 61 1.26 -0.53 4.81
C LEU A 61 1.53 -1.56 3.71
N ARG A 62 2.77 -2.05 3.60
CA ARG A 62 3.12 -3.11 2.64
C ARG A 62 2.40 -4.42 2.95
N ILE A 63 2.29 -4.79 4.23
CA ILE A 63 1.51 -5.96 4.66
C ILE A 63 0.04 -5.78 4.24
N HIS A 64 -0.56 -4.66 4.59
CA HIS A 64 -1.97 -4.36 4.23
C HIS A 64 -2.19 -4.37 2.71
N TRP A 65 -1.28 -3.79 1.93
CA TRP A 65 -1.37 -3.80 0.46
C TRP A 65 -1.34 -5.22 -0.11
N ASN A 66 -0.53 -6.12 0.47
CA ASN A 66 -0.47 -7.52 0.06
C ASN A 66 -1.77 -8.27 0.41
N GLU A 67 -2.33 -8.02 1.60
CA GLU A 67 -3.62 -8.59 2.02
C GLU A 67 -4.74 -8.19 1.06
N LEU A 68 -4.86 -6.89 0.75
CA LEU A 68 -5.81 -6.39 -0.25
C LEU A 68 -5.60 -7.02 -1.62
N SER A 69 -4.35 -7.21 -2.03
CA SER A 69 -4.02 -7.86 -3.31
C SER A 69 -4.48 -9.32 -3.35
N HIS A 70 -4.31 -10.07 -2.26
CA HIS A 70 -4.83 -11.43 -2.14
C HIS A 70 -6.37 -11.48 -2.15
N GLU A 71 -7.03 -10.56 -1.43
CA GLU A 71 -8.49 -10.45 -1.46
C GLU A 71 -9.02 -10.16 -2.87
N ILE A 72 -8.39 -9.23 -3.59
CA ILE A 72 -8.73 -8.90 -4.98
C ILE A 72 -8.63 -10.15 -5.87
N VAL A 73 -7.55 -10.93 -5.75
CA VAL A 73 -7.36 -12.17 -6.52
C VAL A 73 -8.47 -13.19 -6.19
N ALA A 74 -8.81 -13.35 -4.90
CA ALA A 74 -9.88 -14.26 -4.48
C ALA A 74 -11.25 -13.84 -5.05
N ILE A 75 -11.56 -12.54 -5.03
CA ILE A 75 -12.82 -12.01 -5.59
C ILE A 75 -12.86 -12.19 -7.11
N ARG A 76 -11.75 -11.94 -7.81
CA ARG A 76 -11.65 -12.19 -9.27
C ARG A 76 -11.93 -13.66 -9.61
N LYS A 77 -11.31 -14.58 -8.86
CA LYS A 77 -11.56 -16.02 -9.00
C LYS A 77 -13.04 -16.38 -8.78
N ALA A 78 -13.69 -15.79 -7.78
CA ALA A 78 -15.12 -15.99 -7.51
C ALA A 78 -16.02 -15.45 -8.64
N LEU A 79 -15.58 -14.41 -9.35
CA LEU A 79 -16.26 -13.85 -10.53
C LEU A 79 -15.98 -14.63 -11.82
N GLY A 80 -15.04 -15.59 -11.80
CA GLY A 80 -14.59 -16.34 -12.97
C GLY A 80 -13.62 -15.55 -13.87
N MET A 81 -12.81 -14.67 -13.28
CA MET A 81 -11.79 -13.85 -13.96
C MET A 81 -10.37 -14.21 -13.51
#